data_AF-A0A6V7HW80-F1
#
_entry.id   AF-A0A6V7HW80-F1
#
_cell.length_a   1.000
_cell.length_b   1.000
_cell.length_c   1.000
_cell.angle_alpha   90.00
_cell.angle_beta   90.00
_cell.angle_gamma   90.00
#
_symmetry.space_group_name_H-M   'P 1'
#
loop_
_entity.id
_entity.type
_entity.pdbx_description
1 polymer ?
#
loop_
_entity_poly.entity_id
_entity_poly.type
_entity_poly.pdbx_seq_one_letter_code
_entity_poly.pdbx_strand_id
1 'polypeptide(L)'
;CSHQCGRKGREIRRLFCHDRSGKRVAKFNCPLEYKPQRKRKCNQRRCGPLTCLEAKKKLKSNNDGEYTLLIGGRNMSIYCHDMSTREPKEYLTLPAGDRENYAEIYDK
;
A
#
# COMPACT_ATOMS: atom_id res chain seq x y z
N CYS A 1 -11.04 -4.49 -3.32
CA CYS A 1 -10.79 -3.10 -3.78
C CYS A 1 -10.39 -3.13 -5.26
N SER A 2 -10.78 -2.14 -6.08
CA SER A 2 -10.46 -2.11 -7.53
C SER A 2 -8.99 -1.86 -7.83
N HIS A 3 -8.22 -1.30 -6.89
CA HIS A 3 -6.78 -1.10 -7.01
C HIS A 3 -6.11 -1.55 -5.71
N GLN A 4 -4.88 -2.05 -5.80
CA GLN A 4 -4.11 -2.51 -4.64
C GLN A 4 -3.44 -1.35 -3.87
N CYS A 5 -3.32 -0.18 -4.49
CA CYS A 5 -2.78 1.04 -3.90
C CYS A 5 -3.36 2.27 -4.63
N GLY A 6 -3.09 3.44 -4.07
CA GLY A 6 -3.32 4.73 -4.71
C GLY A 6 -4.73 5.27 -4.54
N ARG A 7 -4.88 6.56 -4.88
CA ARG A 7 -6.11 7.34 -4.69
C ARG A 7 -7.28 6.85 -5.56
N LYS A 8 -7.05 5.98 -6.54
CA LYS A 8 -8.05 5.45 -7.47
C LYS A 8 -8.78 4.20 -6.95
N GLY A 9 -8.29 3.55 -5.89
CA GLY A 9 -8.93 2.37 -5.30
C GLY A 9 -10.37 2.63 -4.85
N ARG A 10 -11.30 1.82 -5.35
CA ARG A 10 -12.73 1.86 -4.99
C ARG A 10 -13.26 0.45 -4.77
N GLU A 11 -14.14 0.27 -3.81
CA GLU A 11 -14.91 -0.96 -3.67
C GLU A 11 -16.39 -0.64 -3.75
N ILE A 12 -17.14 -1.58 -4.32
CA ILE A 12 -18.55 -1.42 -4.62
C ILE A 12 -19.26 -2.65 -4.03
N ARG A 13 -20.27 -2.41 -3.20
CA ARG A 13 -21.17 -3.46 -2.72
C ARG A 13 -22.48 -3.43 -3.49
N ARG A 14 -23.12 -4.59 -3.60
CA ARG A 14 -24.50 -4.67 -4.08
C ARG A 14 -25.43 -4.26 -2.96
N LEU A 15 -26.44 -3.47 -3.29
CA LEU A 15 -27.46 -3.00 -2.37
C LEU A 15 -28.81 -3.25 -3.01
N PHE A 16 -29.75 -3.73 -2.21
CA PHE A 16 -31.12 -4.01 -2.63
C PHE A 16 -32.08 -3.29 -1.71
N CYS A 17 -33.18 -2.83 -2.28
CA CYS A 17 -34.29 -2.26 -1.53
C CYS A 17 -35.28 -3.37 -1.24
N HIS A 18 -35.77 -3.43 -0.01
CA HIS A 18 -36.79 -4.35 0.41
C HIS A 18 -37.97 -3.57 1.00
N ASP A 19 -39.20 -4.02 0.75
CA ASP A 19 -40.38 -3.51 1.44
C ASP A 19 -40.53 -4.16 2.84
N ARG A 20 -41.61 -3.82 3.56
CA ARG A 20 -41.90 -4.35 4.90
C ARG A 20 -42.10 -5.86 4.93
N SER A 21 -42.44 -6.49 3.81
CA SER A 21 -42.57 -7.94 3.68
C SER A 21 -41.24 -8.63 3.33
N GLY A 22 -40.16 -7.88 3.14
CA GLY A 22 -38.87 -8.39 2.71
C GLY A 22 -38.75 -8.59 1.20
N LYS A 23 -39.79 -8.27 0.41
CA LYS A 23 -39.75 -8.40 -1.04
C LYS A 23 -38.85 -7.34 -1.65
N ARG A 24 -38.00 -7.75 -2.60
CA ARG A 24 -37.11 -6.82 -3.31
C ARG A 24 -37.92 -5.86 -4.18
N VAL A 25 -37.68 -4.57 -4.03
CA VAL A 25 -38.35 -3.49 -4.75
C VAL A 25 -37.37 -2.61 -5.52
N ALA A 26 -37.93 -1.72 -6.34
CA ALA A 26 -37.15 -0.75 -7.10
C ALA A 26 -36.42 0.23 -6.18
N LYS A 27 -35.26 0.71 -6.65
CA LYS A 27 -34.32 1.54 -5.87
C LYS A 27 -34.90 2.89 -5.43
N PHE A 28 -35.85 3.44 -6.18
CA PHE A 28 -36.49 4.72 -5.86
C PHE A 28 -37.45 4.61 -4.66
N ASN A 29 -37.87 3.39 -4.29
CA ASN A 29 -38.69 3.15 -3.09
C ASN A 29 -37.90 3.19 -1.79
N CYS A 30 -36.56 3.20 -1.83
CA CYS A 30 -35.74 3.46 -0.64
C CYS A 30 -35.50 4.96 -0.48
N PRO A 31 -35.82 5.55 0.67
CA PRO A 31 -35.41 6.91 1.00
C PRO A 31 -33.90 7.07 0.91
N LEU A 32 -33.44 8.20 0.38
CA LEU A 32 -32.01 8.48 0.20
C LEU A 32 -31.24 8.55 1.54
N GLU A 33 -31.91 9.00 2.60
CA GLU A 33 -31.37 9.13 3.95
C GLU A 33 -30.95 7.78 4.58
N TYR A 34 -31.74 6.72 4.36
CA TYR A 34 -31.43 5.38 4.88
C TYR A 34 -30.57 4.57 3.93
N LYS A 35 -30.25 5.09 2.75
CA LYS A 35 -29.56 4.35 1.72
C LYS A 35 -28.06 4.29 2.03
N PRO A 36 -27.52 3.09 2.29
CA PRO A 36 -26.10 2.97 2.61
C PRO A 36 -25.23 3.39 1.42
N GLN A 37 -24.03 3.89 1.70
CA GLN A 37 -23.05 4.18 0.65
C GLN A 37 -22.76 2.92 -0.17
N ARG A 38 -22.95 3.00 -1.50
CA ARG A 38 -22.70 1.88 -2.43
C ARG A 38 -21.22 1.70 -2.73
N LYS A 39 -20.47 2.81 -2.74
CA LYS A 39 -19.07 2.88 -3.17
C LYS A 39 -18.26 3.58 -2.10
N ARG A 40 -17.12 3.00 -1.71
CA ARG A 40 -16.15 3.66 -0.81
C ARG A 40 -14.74 3.62 -1.40
N LYS A 41 -13.89 4.54 -0.93
CA LYS A 41 -12.45 4.53 -1.24
C LYS A 41 -11.78 3.41 -0.43
N CYS A 42 -10.80 2.75 -1.03
CA CYS A 42 -10.04 1.67 -0.40
C CYS A 42 -8.58 1.71 -0.83
N ASN A 43 -7.70 1.08 -0.07
CA ASN A 43 -6.27 0.97 -0.35
C ASN A 43 -5.60 2.31 -0.70
N GLN A 44 -5.88 3.36 0.09
CA GLN A 44 -5.41 4.72 -0.17
C GLN A 44 -3.92 4.96 0.12
N ARG A 45 -3.16 3.89 0.40
CA ARG A 45 -1.70 3.94 0.52
C ARG A 45 -1.05 4.43 -0.78
N ARG A 46 0.11 5.09 -0.69
CA ARG A 46 0.89 5.46 -1.87
C ARG A 46 1.27 4.21 -2.66
N CYS A 47 1.43 4.36 -3.97
CA CYS A 47 1.92 3.29 -4.82
C CYS A 47 3.44 3.40 -4.94
N GLY A 48 4.15 2.33 -4.62
CA GLY A 48 5.61 2.26 -4.65
C GLY A 48 6.04 0.84 -4.32
N PRO A 49 7.27 0.43 -4.71
CA PRO A 49 7.83 -0.81 -4.22
C PRO A 49 8.04 -0.73 -2.71
N LEU A 50 7.63 -1.77 -1.99
CA LEU A 50 7.80 -1.90 -0.55
C LEU A 50 9.10 -2.62 -0.18
N THR A 51 9.65 -3.40 -1.11
CA THR A 51 10.84 -4.23 -0.94
C THR A 51 11.76 -4.12 -2.16
N CYS A 52 13.02 -4.51 -2.01
CA CYS A 52 13.96 -4.57 -3.13
C CYS A 52 13.49 -5.56 -4.20
N LEU A 53 12.83 -6.66 -3.80
CA LEU A 53 12.23 -7.62 -4.73
C LEU A 53 11.09 -7.00 -5.57
N GLU A 54 10.26 -6.14 -4.98
CA GLU A 54 9.24 -5.41 -5.72
C GLU A 54 9.88 -4.35 -6.64
N ALA A 55 10.92 -3.66 -6.18
CA ALA A 55 11.66 -2.69 -6.99
C ALA A 55 12.29 -3.38 -8.21
N LYS A 56 12.95 -4.53 -8.03
CA LYS A 56 13.47 -5.39 -9.09
C LYS A 56 12.41 -5.69 -10.15
N LYS A 57 11.26 -6.22 -9.73
CA LYS A 57 10.15 -6.59 -10.64
C LYS A 57 9.59 -5.38 -11.38
N LYS A 58 9.42 -4.25 -10.68
CA LYS A 58 8.80 -3.04 -11.21
C LYS A 58 9.72 -2.27 -12.15
N LEU A 59 11.00 -2.16 -11.80
CA LEU A 59 12.00 -1.43 -12.57
C LEU A 59 12.72 -2.31 -13.60
N LYS A 60 12.51 -3.63 -13.54
CA LYS A 60 13.23 -4.63 -14.36
C LYS A 60 14.75 -4.51 -14.23
N SER A 61 15.22 -4.20 -13.03
CA SER A 61 16.65 -4.03 -12.70
C SER A 61 17.13 -5.18 -11.81
N ASN A 62 18.32 -5.69 -12.12
CA ASN A 62 19.02 -6.70 -11.33
C ASN A 62 20.30 -6.15 -10.70
N ASN A 63 20.52 -4.83 -10.77
CA ASN A 63 21.74 -4.20 -10.30
C ASN A 63 21.61 -3.84 -8.82
N ASP A 64 22.67 -4.06 -8.06
CA ASP A 64 22.76 -3.59 -6.68
C ASP A 64 22.88 -2.06 -6.64
N GLY A 65 22.43 -1.44 -5.56
CA GLY A 65 22.46 0.01 -5.40
C GLY A 65 21.34 0.58 -4.54
N GLU A 66 21.24 1.90 -4.54
CA GLU A 66 20.19 2.64 -3.82
C GLU A 66 18.86 2.64 -4.59
N TYR A 67 17.80 2.22 -3.92
CA TYR A 67 16.44 2.22 -4.47
C TYR A 67 15.51 3.01 -3.55
N THR A 68 14.58 3.75 -4.16
CA THR A 68 13.51 4.41 -3.40
C THR A 68 12.39 3.42 -3.08
N LEU A 69 12.30 3.01 -1.82
CA LEU A 69 11.22 2.15 -1.30
C LEU A 69 10.21 2.95 -0.48
N LEU A 70 9.00 2.43 -0.36
CA LEU A 70 7.93 3.03 0.44
C LEU A 70 7.86 2.37 1.82
N ILE A 71 8.51 2.96 2.81
CA ILE A 71 8.56 2.47 4.20
C ILE A 71 7.68 3.37 5.08
N GLY A 72 6.72 2.79 5.80
CA GLY A 72 5.81 3.56 6.66
C GLY A 72 5.01 4.65 5.92
N GLY A 73 4.83 4.53 4.60
CA GLY A 73 4.16 5.53 3.77
C GLY A 73 5.03 6.71 3.32
N ARG A 74 6.33 6.68 3.60
CA ARG A 74 7.34 7.64 3.15
C ARG A 74 8.29 7.00 2.16
N ASN A 75 8.78 7.78 1.21
CA ASN A 75 9.83 7.33 0.30
C ASN A 75 11.17 7.41 1.04
N MET A 76 11.89 6.30 1.09
CA MET A 76 13.22 6.20 1.71
C MET A 76 14.20 5.59 0.72
N SER A 77 15.45 6.05 0.75
CA SER A 77 16.55 5.40 0.03
C SER A 77 17.00 4.19 0.83
N ILE A 78 17.00 3.02 0.20
CA ILE A 78 17.39 1.75 0.78
C ILE A 78 18.36 1.09 -0.19
N TYR A 79 19.50 0.65 0.32
CA TYR A 79 20.46 -0.09 -0.47
C TYR A 79 19.99 -1.54 -0.65
N CYS A 80 19.84 -1.94 -1.91
CA CYS A 80 19.50 -3.30 -2.30
C CYS A 80 20.77 -4.04 -2.73
N HIS A 81 21.05 -5.16 -2.07
CA HIS A 81 22.15 -6.08 -2.40
C HIS A 81 21.60 -7.40 -2.94
N ASP A 82 22.40 -8.14 -3.72
CA ASP A 82 22.01 -9.42 -4.32
C ASP A 82 20.76 -9.31 -5.23
N MET A 83 20.60 -8.18 -5.93
CA MET A 83 19.47 -7.90 -6.84
C MET A 83 19.38 -8.85 -8.03
N SER A 84 20.45 -9.58 -8.35
CA SER A 84 20.41 -10.65 -9.34
C SER A 84 19.65 -11.90 -8.85
N THR A 85 19.56 -12.10 -7.54
CA THR A 85 18.98 -13.32 -6.92
C THR A 85 17.45 -13.25 -6.77
N ARG A 86 16.85 -14.31 -6.21
CA ARG A 86 15.42 -14.34 -5.89
C ARG A 86 15.09 -13.64 -4.57
N GLU A 87 16.11 -13.41 -3.73
CA GLU A 87 15.98 -12.91 -2.36
C GLU A 87 17.00 -11.77 -2.15
N PRO A 88 16.77 -10.59 -2.77
CA PRO A 88 17.63 -9.43 -2.54
C PRO A 88 17.53 -8.99 -1.08
N LYS A 89 18.64 -8.48 -0.54
CA LYS A 89 18.73 -8.00 0.84
C LYS A 89 18.62 -6.49 0.89
N GLU A 90 18.04 -5.99 1.98
CA GLU A 90 17.77 -4.58 2.18
C GLU A 90 18.59 -4.02 3.34
N TYR A 91 19.31 -2.92 3.07
CA TYR A 91 20.17 -2.26 4.06
C TYR A 91 19.88 -0.77 4.12
N LEU A 92 19.96 -0.22 5.32
CA LEU A 92 19.94 1.23 5.52
C LEU A 92 21.38 1.75 5.41
N THR A 93 21.62 2.60 4.42
CA THR A 93 22.91 3.28 4.28
C THR A 93 23.04 4.37 5.34
N LEU A 94 24.17 4.42 6.02
CA LEU A 94 24.51 5.45 7.00
C LEU A 94 25.22 6.61 6.26
N PRO A 95 24.56 7.76 6.03
CA PRO A 95 25.14 8.84 5.22
C PRO A 95 26.38 9.46 5.88
N ALA A 96 26.43 9.44 7.21
CA ALA A 96 27.54 9.95 8.00
C ALA A 96 28.73 8.95 8.11
N GLY A 97 28.60 7.77 7.50
CA GLY A 97 29.59 6.70 7.59
C GLY A 97 29.55 5.93 8.91
N ASP A 98 30.51 5.04 9.08
CA ASP A 98 30.66 4.14 10.22
C ASP A 98 31.01 4.87 11.53
N ARG A 99 31.76 5.98 11.43
CA ARG A 99 32.21 6.78 12.56
C ARG A 99 31.09 7.45 13.36
N GLU A 100 29.93 7.65 12.75
CA GLU A 100 28.77 8.26 13.41
C GLU A 100 27.59 7.28 13.51
N ASN A 101 27.89 5.97 13.57
CA ASN A 101 26.89 4.92 13.76
C ASN A 101 26.62 4.68 15.26
N TYR A 102 25.73 5.48 15.84
CA TYR A 102 25.33 5.34 17.24
C TYR A 102 23.97 4.64 17.35
N ALA A 103 23.82 3.76 18.34
CA ALA A 103 22.54 3.20 18.74
C ALA A 103 22.23 3.65 20.17
N GLU A 104 21.08 4.31 20.37
CA GLU A 104 20.61 4.69 21.70
C GLU A 104 19.69 3.58 22.25
N ILE A 105 20.09 2.99 23.36
CA ILE A 105 19.32 1.97 24.09
C ILE A 105 18.84 2.61 25.37
N TYR A 106 17.53 2.70 25.56
CA TYR A 106 16.94 3.15 26.82
C TYR A 106 16.79 1.95 27.75
N ASP A 107 17.47 1.98 28.90
CA ASP A 107 17.22 1.03 29.98
C ASP A 107 15.81 1.26 30.56
N LYS A 108 15.08 0.16 30.78
CA LYS A 108 13.69 0.14 31.24
C LYS A 108 13.51 0.66 32.67
#